data_AF-A0A2G9UFU4-F1
#
_entry.id   AF-A0A2G9UFU4-F1
#
_cell.length_a   1.000
_cell.length_b   1.000
_cell.length_c   1.000
_cell.angle_alpha   90.00
_cell.angle_beta   90.00
_cell.angle_gamma   90.00
#
_symmetry.space_group_name_H-M   'P 1'
#
loop_
_entity.id
_entity.type
_entity.pdbx_description
1 polymer ?
#
loop_
_entity_poly.entity_id
_entity_poly.type
_entity_poly.pdbx_seq_one_letter_code
_entity_poly.pdbx_strand_id
1 'polypeptide(L)'
;MAPAKSLPMNMFMMYMAGRSVSIFPIMMVGMMLWRPAKALFSVNATFKPLEDQNTGNMIIHKLIFILGNLGAIALAIYKVHTMGLLPNTPSDWLEFIPQAQRVQYSIVSSTYV
;
A
#
# COMPACT_ATOMS: atom_id res chain seq x y z
N MET A 1 9.53 2.24 -26.96
CA MET A 1 8.46 1.36 -27.48
C MET A 1 8.31 0.04 -26.69
N ALA A 2 8.42 0.08 -25.35
CA ALA A 2 8.33 -1.12 -24.50
C ALA A 2 7.11 -1.15 -23.54
N PRO A 3 6.63 -0.05 -22.93
CA PRO A 3 5.54 -0.15 -21.95
C PRO A 3 4.14 -0.27 -22.59
N ALA A 4 3.98 0.11 -23.86
CA ALA A 4 2.70 0.04 -24.56
C ALA A 4 2.29 -1.38 -24.97
N LYS A 5 3.26 -2.28 -25.21
CA LYS A 5 2.99 -3.68 -25.57
C LYS A 5 2.73 -4.57 -24.34
N SER A 6 3.28 -4.20 -23.18
CA SER A 6 3.05 -4.91 -21.92
C SER A 6 1.74 -4.49 -21.24
N LEU A 7 1.17 -3.34 -21.60
CA LEU A 7 -0.07 -2.82 -21.02
C LEU A 7 -1.28 -3.76 -21.23
N PRO A 8 -1.56 -4.28 -22.45
CA PRO A 8 -2.66 -5.23 -22.67
C PRO A 8 -2.50 -6.53 -21.89
N MET A 9 -1.27 -7.07 -21.84
CA MET A 9 -0.96 -8.30 -21.10
C MET A 9 -1.14 -8.11 -19.58
N ASN A 10 -0.67 -6.97 -19.06
CA ASN A 10 -0.80 -6.64 -17.64
C ASN A 10 -2.26 -6.35 -17.25
N MET A 11 -3.05 -5.74 -18.14
CA MET A 11 -4.48 -5.50 -17.93
C MET A 11 -5.29 -6.80 -17.95
N PHE A 12 -4.98 -7.73 -18.87
CA PHE A 12 -5.62 -9.05 -18.89
C PHE A 12 -5.29 -9.88 -17.64
N MET A 13 -4.04 -9.81 -17.17
CA MET A 13 -3.62 -10.44 -15.92
C MET A 13 -4.29 -9.81 -14.70
N MET A 14 -4.45 -8.48 -14.66
CA MET A 14 -5.19 -7.78 -13.59
C MET A 14 -6.68 -8.15 -13.56
N TYR A 15 -7.30 -8.36 -14.72
CA TYR A 15 -8.71 -8.76 -14.82
C TYR A 15 -8.96 -10.19 -14.28
N MET A 16 -8.03 -11.11 -14.52
CA MET A 16 -8.09 -12.50 -14.03
C MET A 16 -7.70 -12.66 -12.55
N ALA A 17 -6.95 -11.71 -11.99
CA ALA A 17 -6.41 -11.82 -10.62
C ALA A 17 -7.44 -11.57 -9.50
N GLY A 18 -8.60 -10.96 -9.79
CA GLY A 18 -9.69 -10.80 -8.83
C GLY A 18 -9.28 -10.13 -7.51
N ARG A 19 -10.19 -10.08 -6.53
CA ARG A 19 -9.99 -9.46 -5.20
C ARG A 19 -9.13 -10.33 -4.26
N SER A 20 -8.20 -11.10 -4.82
CA SER A 20 -7.30 -11.99 -4.09
C SER A 20 -6.07 -11.20 -3.64
N VAL A 21 -5.69 -11.33 -2.37
CA VAL A 21 -4.43 -10.80 -1.79
C VAL A 21 -3.26 -11.52 -2.47
N SER A 22 -2.94 -11.08 -3.69
CA SER A 22 -1.82 -11.57 -4.46
C SER A 22 -0.58 -10.75 -4.09
N ILE A 23 0.60 -11.35 -4.15
CA ILE A 23 1.89 -10.67 -3.90
C ILE A 23 2.05 -9.41 -4.79
N PHE A 24 1.42 -9.39 -5.96
CA PHE A 24 1.54 -8.32 -6.95
C PHE A 24 1.03 -6.95 -6.46
N PRO A 25 -0.20 -6.81 -5.93
CA PRO A 25 -0.65 -5.58 -5.25
C PRO A 25 0.26 -5.10 -4.13
N ILE A 26 0.83 -6.02 -3.33
CA ILE A 26 1.71 -5.68 -2.20
C ILE A 26 3.01 -5.03 -2.72
N MET A 27 3.64 -5.64 -3.72
CA MET A 27 4.85 -5.09 -4.35
C MET A 27 4.59 -3.76 -5.07
N MET A 28 3.42 -3.62 -5.69
CA MET A 28 2.99 -2.37 -6.35
C MET A 28 2.83 -1.23 -5.35
N VAL A 29 2.16 -1.49 -4.22
CA VAL A 29 1.95 -0.50 -3.16
C VAL A 29 3.26 -0.20 -2.42
N GLY A 30 4.13 -1.20 -2.22
CA GLY A 30 5.47 -1.01 -1.65
C GLY A 30 6.32 -0.07 -2.50
N MET A 31 6.35 -0.24 -3.83
CA MET A 31 7.02 0.71 -4.73
C MET A 31 6.35 2.08 -4.76
N MET A 32 5.02 2.15 -4.61
CA MET A 32 4.28 3.40 -4.55
C MET A 32 4.59 4.22 -3.29
N LEU A 33 4.95 3.56 -2.17
CA LEU A 33 5.47 4.21 -0.96
C LEU A 33 6.95 4.54 -1.06
N TRP A 34 7.77 3.61 -1.57
CA TRP A 34 9.22 3.75 -1.59
C TRP A 34 9.72 4.84 -2.54
N ARG A 35 9.06 5.02 -3.69
CA ARG A 35 9.44 6.04 -4.69
C ARG A 35 9.33 7.47 -4.16
N PRO A 36 8.18 7.92 -3.61
CA PRO A 36 8.07 9.26 -3.03
C PRO A 36 8.90 9.42 -1.75
N ALA A 37 9.07 8.36 -0.94
CA ALA A 37 9.98 8.40 0.19
C ALA A 37 11.44 8.66 -0.24
N LYS A 38 11.94 7.91 -1.24
CA LYS A 38 13.27 8.12 -1.81
C LYS A 38 13.40 9.52 -2.42
N ALA A 39 12.36 10.01 -3.08
CA ALA A 39 12.33 11.36 -3.65
C ALA A 39 12.45 12.46 -2.58
N LEU A 40 11.84 12.28 -1.40
CA LEU A 40 11.98 13.19 -0.26
C LEU A 40 13.40 13.19 0.31
N PHE A 41 14.06 12.03 0.40
CA PHE A 41 15.45 11.96 0.87
C PHE A 41 16.46 12.51 -0.16
N SER A 42 16.12 12.47 -1.46
CA SER A 42 16.99 12.95 -2.53
C SER A 42 16.67 14.36 -3.03
N VAL A 43 15.86 15.15 -2.32
CA VAL A 43 15.46 16.53 -2.75
C VAL A 43 16.69 17.35 -3.12
N ASN A 44 17.68 17.43 -2.24
CA ASN A 44 18.88 18.23 -2.48
C ASN A 44 19.68 17.75 -3.71
N ALA A 45 19.75 16.44 -3.94
CA ALA A 45 20.43 15.86 -5.10
C ALA A 45 19.67 16.12 -6.42
N THR A 46 18.34 16.11 -6.37
CA THR A 46 17.48 16.39 -7.54
C THR A 46 17.54 17.87 -7.93
N PHE A 47 17.63 18.79 -6.97
CA PHE A 47 17.69 20.23 -7.24
C PHE A 47 19.11 20.78 -7.47
N LYS A 48 20.17 20.07 -7.09
CA LYS A 48 21.58 20.48 -7.32
C LYS A 48 21.92 20.85 -8.77
N PRO A 49 21.57 20.05 -9.81
CA PRO A 49 21.81 20.44 -11.20
C PRO A 49 20.90 21.55 -11.71
N LEU A 50 19.77 21.82 -11.03
CA LEU A 50 18.84 22.89 -11.38
C LEU A 50 19.33 24.25 -10.86
N GLU A 51 19.99 24.27 -9.68
CA GLU A 51 20.58 25.47 -9.08
C GLU A 51 21.72 26.06 -9.94
N ASP A 52 22.53 25.23 -10.58
CA ASP A 52 23.62 25.67 -11.48
C ASP A 52 23.11 26.37 -12.76
N GLN A 53 21.85 26.14 -13.15
CA GLN A 53 21.30 26.64 -14.42
C GLN A 53 20.35 27.82 -14.27
N ASN A 54 19.86 28.12 -13.06
CA ASN A 54 18.82 29.11 -12.83
C ASN A 54 19.07 29.90 -11.53
N THR A 55 19.56 31.14 -11.67
CA THR A 55 19.78 32.14 -10.59
C THR A 55 18.46 32.74 -10.07
N GLY A 56 17.48 31.91 -9.73
CA GLY A 56 16.14 32.33 -9.29
C GLY A 56 15.69 31.63 -8.00
N ASN A 57 14.67 32.18 -7.34
CA ASN A 57 14.13 31.70 -6.06
C ASN A 57 13.50 30.29 -6.18
N MET A 58 14.31 29.22 -6.14
CA MET A 58 13.86 27.82 -6.23
C MET A 58 13.16 27.27 -4.98
N ILE A 59 13.08 28.08 -3.93
CA ILE A 59 12.47 27.71 -2.64
C ILE A 59 11.02 27.26 -2.82
N ILE A 60 10.25 27.95 -3.68
CA ILE A 60 8.84 27.60 -3.91
C ILE A 60 8.67 26.25 -4.63
N HIS A 61 9.57 25.93 -5.56
CA HIS A 61 9.56 24.66 -6.27
C HIS A 61 9.96 23.48 -5.36
N LYS A 62 10.93 23.70 -4.46
CA LYS A 62 11.28 22.71 -3.42
C LYS A 62 10.09 22.45 -2.49
N LEU A 63 9.38 23.49 -2.05
CA LEU A 63 8.18 23.35 -1.20
C LEU A 63 7.07 22.55 -1.90
N ILE A 64 6.73 22.89 -3.15
CA ILE A 64 5.70 22.18 -3.92
C ILE A 64 6.10 20.70 -4.11
N PHE A 65 7.38 20.42 -4.37
CA PHE A 65 7.89 19.06 -4.52
C PHE A 65 7.75 18.24 -3.23
N ILE A 66 8.08 18.83 -2.07
CA ILE A 66 7.92 18.17 -0.77
C ILE A 66 6.44 17.89 -0.49
N LEU A 67 5.57 18.89 -0.67
CA LEU A 67 4.12 18.74 -0.45
C LEU A 67 3.50 17.68 -1.38
N GLY A 68 3.91 17.64 -2.65
CA GLY A 68 3.44 16.64 -3.61
C GLY A 68 3.84 15.21 -3.23
N ASN A 69 5.08 15.00 -2.78
CA ASN A 69 5.54 13.68 -2.33
C ASN A 69 4.87 13.26 -1.01
N LEU A 70 4.63 14.20 -0.08
CA LEU A 70 3.86 13.93 1.14
C LEU A 70 2.42 13.52 0.83
N GLY A 71 1.75 14.21 -0.10
CA GLY A 71 0.42 13.83 -0.58
C GLY A 71 0.40 12.44 -1.23
N ALA A 72 1.42 12.10 -2.03
CA ALA A 72 1.55 10.78 -2.63
C ALA A 72 1.72 9.67 -1.58
N ILE A 73 2.50 9.91 -0.51
CA ILE A 73 2.65 8.98 0.62
C ILE A 73 1.31 8.81 1.35
N ALA A 74 0.58 9.89 1.62
CA ALA A 74 -0.73 9.83 2.28
C ALA A 74 -1.74 8.99 1.49
N LEU A 75 -1.82 9.20 0.17
CA LEU A 75 -2.67 8.41 -0.72
C LEU A 75 -2.26 6.93 -0.79
N ALA A 76 -0.95 6.66 -0.76
CA ALA A 76 -0.44 5.30 -0.74
C ALA A 76 -0.82 4.58 0.58
N ILE A 77 -0.67 5.24 1.73
CA ILE A 77 -1.11 4.71 3.04
C ILE A 77 -2.62 4.42 3.03
N TYR A 78 -3.43 5.34 2.50
CA TYR A 78 -4.86 5.12 2.34
C TYR A 78 -5.16 3.88 1.49
N LYS A 79 -4.41 3.69 0.39
CA LYS A 79 -4.56 2.50 -0.45
C LYS A 79 -4.18 1.21 0.30
N VAL A 80 -3.07 1.20 1.06
CA VAL A 80 -2.66 0.04 1.90
C VAL A 80 -3.77 -0.31 2.90
N HIS A 81 -4.37 0.70 3.53
CA HIS A 81 -5.46 0.53 4.48
C HIS A 81 -6.70 -0.10 3.81
N THR A 82 -7.12 0.41 2.65
CA THR A 82 -8.26 -0.15 1.91
C THR A 82 -8.01 -1.57 1.38
N MET A 83 -6.75 -1.98 1.23
CA MET A 83 -6.39 -3.35 0.84
C MET A 83 -6.36 -4.33 2.03
N GLY A 84 -6.57 -3.87 3.27
CA GLY A 84 -6.52 -4.73 4.45
C GLY A 84 -5.13 -5.28 4.77
N LEU A 85 -4.08 -4.65 4.24
CA LEU A 85 -2.68 -5.05 4.47
C LEU A 85 -2.12 -4.50 5.78
N LEU A 86 -2.82 -3.53 6.39
CA LEU A 86 -2.45 -3.01 7.70
C LEU A 86 -3.12 -3.88 8.77
N PRO A 87 -2.39 -4.28 9.83
CA PRO A 87 -2.93 -5.02 10.97
C PRO A 87 -3.80 -4.12 11.86
N ASN A 88 -4.88 -3.59 11.29
CA ASN A 88 -5.82 -2.66 11.95
C ASN A 88 -7.15 -3.35 12.30
N THR A 89 -7.40 -4.55 11.78
CA THR A 89 -8.67 -5.24 11.99
C THR A 89 -8.53 -6.23 13.14
N PRO A 90 -9.51 -6.36 14.05
CA PRO A 90 -9.47 -7.37 15.12
C PRO A 90 -9.25 -8.80 14.61
N SER A 91 -9.63 -9.08 13.35
CA SER A 91 -9.36 -10.35 12.67
C SER A 91 -7.87 -10.66 12.54
N ASP A 92 -7.02 -9.64 12.42
CA ASP A 92 -5.57 -9.78 12.28
C ASP A 92 -4.91 -10.24 13.60
N TRP A 93 -5.66 -10.15 14.71
CA TRP A 93 -5.22 -10.50 16.06
C TRP A 93 -5.92 -11.74 16.62
N LEU A 94 -6.87 -12.35 15.87
CA LEU A 94 -7.60 -13.55 16.30
C LEU A 94 -6.68 -14.73 16.59
N GLU A 95 -5.54 -14.82 15.90
CA GLU A 95 -4.57 -15.91 16.09
C GLU A 95 -3.89 -15.87 17.47
N PHE A 96 -3.89 -14.72 18.15
CA PHE A 96 -3.34 -14.56 19.49
C PHE A 96 -4.38 -14.71 20.61
N ILE A 97 -5.67 -14.87 20.28
CA ILE A 97 -6.74 -15.02 21.26
C ILE A 97 -6.89 -16.52 21.59
N PRO A 98 -6.93 -16.91 22.88
CA PRO A 98 -7.15 -18.30 23.26
C PRO A 98 -8.50 -18.78 22.69
N GLN A 99 -8.46 -19.90 21.98
CA GLN A 99 -9.65 -20.50 21.38
C GLN A 99 -10.66 -20.85 22.49
N ALA A 100 -11.94 -20.54 22.26
CA ALA A 100 -12.99 -20.87 23.22
C ALA A 100 -13.03 -22.39 23.43
N GLN A 101 -12.67 -22.84 24.62
CA GLN A 101 -12.67 -24.26 24.96
C GLN A 101 -14.11 -24.74 25.17
N ARG A 102 -14.48 -25.85 24.55
CA ARG A 102 -15.83 -26.43 24.72
C ARG A 102 -16.03 -26.83 26.18
N VAL A 103 -17.03 -26.24 26.83
CA VAL A 103 -17.35 -26.48 28.25
C VAL A 103 -18.50 -27.49 28.42
N GLN A 104 -19.33 -27.69 27.39
CA GLN A 104 -20.47 -28.60 27.42
C GLN A 104 -20.30 -29.74 26.42
N TYR A 105 -20.59 -30.95 26.90
CA TYR A 105 -20.70 -32.17 26.11
C TYR A 105 -22.11 -32.71 26.36
N SER A 106 -22.95 -32.79 25.32
CA SER A 106 -24.21 -33.53 25.38
C SER A 106 -24.08 -34.77 24.51
N ILE A 107 -24.26 -35.93 25.13
CA ILE A 107 -24.35 -37.24 24.47
C ILE A 107 -25.80 -37.63 24.17
N VAL A 108 -26.77 -36.90 24.73
CA VAL A 108 -28.20 -37.14 24.55
C VAL A 108 -28.91 -35.81 24.27
N SER A 109 -29.68 -35.75 23.18
CA SER A 109 -30.47 -34.58 22.78
C SER A 109 -31.74 -34.50 23.61
N SER A 110 -31.92 -33.42 24.37
CA SER A 110 -33.12 -33.16 25.18
C SER A 110 -34.31 -32.61 24.37
N THR A 111 -34.37 -32.93 23.06
CA THR A 111 -35.43 -32.46 22.15
C THR A 111 -36.68 -33.36 22.13
N TYR A 112 -36.68 -34.49 22.84
CA TYR A 112 -37.86 -35.36 22.94
C TYR A 112 -38.15 -35.76 24.39
N VAL A 113 -38.85 -34.89 25.12
CA VAL A 113 -39.79 -35.26 26.21
C VAL A 113 -41.00 -34.35 26.10
#